data_AF-A0A846NDX0-F1
#
_entry.id   AF-A0A846NDX0-F1
#
_cell.length_a   1.000
_cell.length_b   1.000
_cell.length_c   1.000
_cell.angle_alpha   90.00
_cell.angle_beta   90.00
_cell.angle_gamma   90.00
#
_symmetry.space_group_name_H-M   'P 1'
#
loop_
_entity.id
_entity.type
_entity.pdbx_description
1 polymer ?
#
loop_
_entity_poly.entity_id
_entity_poly.type
_entity_poly.pdbx_seq_one_letter_code
_entity_poly.pdbx_strand_id
1 'polypeptide(L)'
;MRNIKIEKNWMGGKHWPNLAVVDVSGDPKATALPEGLSEEEKEKIIQSWRSIAVLKITPPVDVRVGYIHDNSSRFLKHKIETLDGMFGMRMGPETLKFIVIPRDLKTELKLELVGIISENSERYKNLPLY
;
A
#
# COMPACT_ATOMS: atom_id res chain seq x y z
N MET A 1 4.34 3.10 40.12
CA MET A 1 3.73 2.80 38.81
C MET A 1 2.56 3.76 38.58
N ARG A 2 2.50 4.46 37.44
CA ARG A 2 1.37 5.36 37.13
C ARG A 2 0.22 4.54 36.56
N ASN A 3 -0.95 4.60 37.20
CA ASN A 3 -2.18 4.08 36.62
C ASN A 3 -2.59 4.98 35.45
N ILE A 4 -2.36 4.52 34.23
CA ILE A 4 -2.90 5.14 33.02
C ILE A 4 -4.36 4.70 32.94
N LYS A 5 -5.27 5.51 33.48
CA LYS A 5 -6.71 5.30 33.28
C LYS A 5 -6.97 5.53 31.79
N ILE A 6 -7.40 4.49 31.06
CA ILE A 6 -7.76 4.61 29.64
C ILE A 6 -9.04 5.46 29.58
N GLU A 7 -8.90 6.76 29.38
CA GLU A 7 -10.04 7.71 29.38
C GLU A 7 -10.95 7.53 28.15
N LYS A 8 -10.45 6.92 27.08
CA LYS A 8 -11.23 6.49 25.92
C LYS A 8 -10.69 5.16 25.40
N ASN A 9 -11.47 4.10 25.58
CA ASN A 9 -11.17 2.82 24.96
C ASN A 9 -11.65 2.85 23.50
N TRP A 10 -10.73 3.11 22.58
CA TRP A 10 -11.05 3.10 21.14
C TRP A 10 -11.09 1.65 20.60
N MET A 11 -10.45 0.69 21.27
CA MET A 11 -10.43 -0.72 20.86
C MET A 11 -11.84 -1.32 20.91
N GLY A 12 -12.36 -1.71 19.74
CA GLY A 12 -13.70 -2.28 19.59
C GLY A 12 -14.84 -1.27 19.63
N GLY A 13 -14.55 0.04 19.68
CA GLY A 13 -15.55 1.09 19.54
C GLY A 13 -15.98 1.28 18.09
N LYS A 14 -17.13 1.95 17.87
CA LYS A 14 -17.63 2.33 16.53
C LYS A 14 -16.63 3.19 15.72
N HIS A 15 -15.63 3.77 16.40
CA HIS A 15 -14.53 4.59 15.86
C HIS A 15 -13.16 3.89 15.89
N TRP A 16 -13.10 2.58 16.16
CA TRP A 16 -11.86 1.84 15.92
C TRP A 16 -11.57 1.92 14.42
N PRO A 17 -10.36 2.32 13.98
CA PRO A 17 -10.10 2.52 12.57
C PRO A 17 -10.25 1.17 11.88
N ASN A 18 -11.34 1.03 11.10
CA ASN A 18 -11.38 0.05 10.03
C ASN A 18 -10.20 0.39 9.14
N LEU A 19 -9.10 -0.35 9.31
CA LEU A 19 -7.89 -0.13 8.53
C LEU A 19 -8.29 -0.21 7.06
N ALA A 20 -7.96 0.82 6.31
CA ALA A 20 -8.27 0.84 4.89
C ALA A 20 -7.33 -0.14 4.21
N VAL A 21 -7.90 -1.27 3.82
CA VAL A 21 -7.19 -2.39 3.22
C VAL A 21 -7.82 -2.77 1.90
N VAL A 22 -6.99 -3.23 0.96
CA VAL A 22 -7.45 -3.81 -0.29
C VAL A 22 -6.54 -4.97 -0.68
N ASP A 23 -7.16 -6.10 -1.04
CA ASP A 23 -6.47 -7.24 -1.61
C ASP A 23 -6.28 -7.01 -3.12
N VAL A 24 -5.05 -7.19 -3.60
CA VAL A 24 -4.70 -7.03 -5.00
C VAL A 24 -4.00 -8.28 -5.47
N SER A 25 -4.63 -8.97 -6.42
CA SER A 25 -4.06 -10.16 -7.03
C SER A 25 -2.75 -9.84 -7.74
N GLY A 26 -1.75 -10.70 -7.54
CA GLY A 26 -0.47 -10.61 -8.22
C GLY A 26 -0.57 -10.90 -9.72
N ASP A 27 0.50 -10.59 -10.44
CA ASP A 27 0.66 -10.94 -11.85
C ASP A 27 1.49 -12.23 -11.99
N PRO A 28 0.88 -13.39 -12.29
CA PRO A 28 1.61 -14.67 -12.35
C PRO A 28 2.72 -14.71 -13.41
N LYS A 29 2.78 -13.72 -14.31
CA LYS A 29 3.86 -13.58 -15.30
C LYS A 29 5.07 -12.80 -14.77
N ALA A 30 4.95 -12.17 -13.60
CA ALA A 30 6.03 -11.41 -12.98
C ALA A 30 7.08 -12.34 -12.38
N THR A 31 8.35 -11.93 -12.46
CA THR A 31 9.47 -12.68 -11.88
C THR A 31 9.37 -12.69 -10.36
N ALA A 32 9.36 -13.87 -9.74
CA ALA A 32 9.41 -14.01 -8.28
C ALA A 32 10.73 -13.48 -7.72
N LEU A 33 10.70 -13.00 -6.47
CA LEU A 33 11.90 -12.53 -5.77
C LEU A 33 12.67 -13.73 -5.19
N PRO A 34 13.89 -14.02 -5.68
CA PRO A 34 14.70 -15.11 -5.13
C PRO A 34 15.17 -14.81 -3.70
N GLU A 35 15.26 -15.85 -2.89
CA GLU A 35 15.87 -15.77 -1.56
C GLU A 35 17.39 -15.55 -1.66
N GLY A 36 17.95 -14.81 -0.70
CA GLY A 36 19.41 -14.60 -0.60
C GLY A 36 20.00 -13.48 -1.45
N LEU A 37 19.21 -12.81 -2.31
CA LEU A 37 19.67 -11.63 -3.04
C LEU A 37 19.85 -10.40 -2.13
N SER A 38 20.76 -9.52 -2.53
CA SER A 38 20.90 -8.19 -1.94
C SER A 38 19.65 -7.33 -2.20
N GLU A 39 19.46 -6.29 -1.39
CA GLU A 39 18.31 -5.37 -1.56
C GLU A 39 18.35 -4.64 -2.91
N GLU A 40 19.55 -4.32 -3.42
CA GLU A 40 19.73 -3.65 -4.73
C GLU A 40 19.32 -4.55 -5.90
N GLU A 41 19.60 -5.85 -5.82
CA GLU A 41 19.19 -6.83 -6.83
C GLU A 41 17.68 -7.06 -6.80
N LYS A 42 17.09 -7.14 -5.60
CA LYS A 42 15.63 -7.22 -5.45
C LYS A 42 14.95 -5.99 -6.01
N GLU A 43 15.50 -4.81 -5.79
CA GLU A 43 14.95 -3.56 -6.33
C GLU A 43 14.93 -3.58 -7.87
N LYS A 44 16.00 -4.08 -8.52
CA LYS A 44 16.01 -4.26 -9.98
C LYS A 44 14.92 -5.21 -10.47
N ILE A 45 14.65 -6.31 -9.75
CA ILE A 45 13.57 -7.25 -10.09
C ILE A 45 12.21 -6.55 -9.94
N ILE A 46 11.98 -5.85 -8.83
CA ILE A 46 10.73 -5.11 -8.59
C ILE A 46 10.50 -4.08 -9.70
N GLN A 47 11.53 -3.30 -10.06
CA GLN A 47 11.44 -2.32 -11.15
C GLN A 47 11.15 -2.95 -12.51
N SER A 48 11.44 -4.25 -12.71
CA SER A 48 11.11 -4.96 -13.95
C SER A 48 9.65 -5.41 -14.06
N TRP A 49 8.89 -5.39 -12.96
CA TRP A 49 7.49 -5.80 -12.96
C TRP A 49 6.60 -4.80 -13.68
N ARG A 50 5.98 -5.23 -14.79
CA ARG A 50 5.23 -4.33 -15.69
C ARG A 50 3.81 -4.03 -15.25
N SER A 51 3.24 -4.90 -14.42
CA SER A 51 1.90 -4.77 -13.90
C SER A 51 1.89 -3.80 -12.72
N ILE A 52 1.00 -2.82 -12.79
CA ILE A 52 0.88 -1.76 -11.79
C ILE A 52 -0.56 -1.74 -11.28
N ALA A 53 -0.72 -1.86 -9.97
CA ALA A 53 -1.99 -1.61 -9.31
C ALA A 53 -2.16 -0.11 -9.07
N VAL A 54 -3.24 0.46 -9.61
CA VAL A 54 -3.63 1.84 -9.36
C VAL A 54 -4.52 1.87 -8.12
N LEU A 55 -4.02 2.45 -7.05
CA LEU A 55 -4.71 2.57 -5.77
C LEU A 55 -5.19 4.00 -5.57
N LYS A 56 -6.34 4.17 -4.92
CA LYS A 56 -6.91 5.48 -4.59
C LYS A 56 -7.26 5.59 -3.12
N ILE A 57 -6.85 6.70 -2.51
CA ILE A 57 -7.19 7.11 -1.15
C ILE A 57 -8.26 8.19 -1.20
N THR A 58 -9.36 7.98 -0.49
CA THR A 58 -10.46 8.95 -0.39
C THR A 58 -10.86 9.18 1.09
N PRO A 59 -10.84 10.42 1.62
CA PRO A 59 -10.36 11.66 0.98
C PRO A 59 -8.83 11.66 0.81
N PRO A 60 -8.27 12.48 -0.12
CA PRO A 60 -6.83 12.55 -0.32
C PRO A 60 -6.15 13.18 0.91
N VAL A 61 -5.38 12.38 1.64
CA VAL A 61 -4.65 12.80 2.85
C VAL A 61 -3.27 12.14 2.94
N ASP A 62 -2.40 12.65 3.80
CA ASP A 62 -1.08 12.05 4.06
C ASP A 62 -1.24 10.73 4.82
N VAL A 63 -0.69 9.66 4.26
CA VAL A 63 -0.80 8.30 4.80
C VAL A 63 0.57 7.62 4.91
N ARG A 64 0.63 6.60 5.77
CA ARG A 64 1.62 5.53 5.65
C ARG A 64 1.02 4.39 4.85
N VAL A 65 1.76 3.91 3.86
CA VAL A 65 1.39 2.74 3.07
C VAL A 65 2.22 1.54 3.52
N GLY A 66 1.55 0.41 3.70
CA GLY A 66 2.17 -0.88 3.86
C GLY A 66 1.50 -1.94 3.01
N TYR A 67 2.13 -3.10 2.97
CA TYR A 67 1.58 -4.30 2.37
C TYR A 67 1.83 -5.49 3.29
N ILE A 68 0.92 -6.44 3.24
CA ILE A 68 1.06 -7.74 3.86
C ILE A 68 1.30 -8.76 2.75
N HIS A 69 2.33 -9.56 2.95
CA HIS A 69 2.68 -10.70 2.13
C HIS A 69 2.90 -11.89 3.07
N ASP A 70 2.12 -12.95 2.86
CA ASP A 70 1.96 -14.07 3.79
C ASP A 70 1.68 -13.61 5.24
N ASN A 71 2.64 -13.87 6.13
CA ASN A 71 2.58 -13.52 7.55
C ASN A 71 3.48 -12.32 7.92
N SER A 72 4.02 -11.62 6.92
CA SER A 72 4.88 -10.46 7.14
C SER A 72 4.19 -9.19 6.65
N SER A 73 4.28 -8.12 7.46
CA SER A 73 3.86 -6.78 7.06
C SER A 73 5.08 -5.89 6.89
N ARG A 74 5.09 -5.11 5.81
CA ARG A 74 6.14 -4.14 5.51
C ARG A 74 5.50 -2.80 5.21
N PHE A 75 6.15 -1.73 5.63
CA PHE A 75 5.75 -0.36 5.34
C PHE A 75 6.78 0.28 4.41
N LEU A 76 6.30 1.12 3.50
CA LEU A 76 7.19 1.94 2.68
C LEU A 76 7.97 2.90 3.61
N LYS A 77 9.28 2.98 3.39
CA LYS A 77 10.17 3.84 4.19
C LYS A 77 9.90 5.32 3.93
N HIS A 78 9.57 5.65 2.69
CA HIS A 78 9.39 7.02 2.22
C HIS A 78 7.93 7.44 2.27
N LYS A 79 7.71 8.75 2.36
CA LYS A 79 6.39 9.32 2.15
C LYS A 79 5.99 9.08 0.69
N ILE A 80 4.74 8.68 0.48
CA ILE A 80 4.19 8.59 -0.86
C ILE A 80 3.62 9.94 -1.29
N GLU A 81 3.78 10.23 -2.58
CA GLU A 81 3.08 11.29 -3.28
C GLU A 81 1.85 10.68 -3.94
N THR A 82 0.81 11.48 -4.09
CA THR A 82 -0.43 11.05 -4.76
C THR A 82 -0.87 12.12 -5.73
N LEU A 83 -1.46 11.70 -6.85
CA LEU A 83 -2.13 12.57 -7.79
C LEU A 83 -3.64 12.37 -7.61
N ASP A 84 -4.33 13.38 -7.06
CA ASP A 84 -5.76 13.29 -6.69
C ASP A 84 -6.09 12.08 -5.78
N GLY A 85 -5.18 11.78 -4.85
CA GLY A 85 -5.28 10.63 -3.95
C GLY A 85 -4.90 9.29 -4.60
N MET A 86 -4.51 9.27 -5.87
CA MET A 86 -4.09 8.06 -6.58
C MET A 86 -2.57 7.89 -6.60
N PHE A 87 -2.13 6.64 -6.56
CA PHE A 87 -0.73 6.23 -6.72
C PHE A 87 -0.68 4.80 -7.30
N GLY A 88 0.45 4.46 -7.91
CA GLY A 88 0.72 3.15 -8.48
C GLY A 88 1.62 2.32 -7.56
N MET A 89 1.36 1.01 -7.49
CA MET A 89 2.24 0.03 -6.86
C MET A 89 2.61 -1.04 -7.89
N ARG A 90 3.89 -1.35 -8.05
CA ARG A 90 4.33 -2.48 -8.88
C ARG A 90 3.89 -3.80 -8.27
N MET A 91 3.36 -4.69 -9.11
CA MET A 91 2.79 -5.96 -8.69
C MET A 91 3.70 -7.13 -9.07
N GLY A 92 4.12 -7.88 -8.05
CA GLY A 92 4.81 -9.15 -8.22
C GLY A 92 3.84 -10.30 -8.50
N PRO A 93 4.34 -11.55 -8.52
CA PRO A 93 3.52 -12.72 -8.83
C PRO A 93 2.51 -13.09 -7.75
N GLU A 94 2.70 -12.57 -6.54
CA GLU A 94 1.92 -12.96 -5.38
C GLU A 94 0.84 -11.93 -5.05
N THR A 95 -0.24 -12.42 -4.44
CA THR A 95 -1.31 -11.54 -3.97
C THR A 95 -0.83 -10.75 -2.76
N LEU A 96 -1.03 -9.44 -2.80
CA LEU A 96 -0.65 -8.53 -1.73
C LEU A 96 -1.90 -7.88 -1.15
N LYS A 97 -1.90 -7.72 0.18
CA LYS A 97 -2.90 -6.90 0.86
C LYS A 97 -2.28 -5.55 1.18
N PHE A 98 -2.71 -4.51 0.48
CA PHE A 98 -2.28 -3.15 0.78
C PHE A 98 -3.06 -2.58 1.95
N ILE A 99 -2.38 -1.79 2.77
CA ILE A 99 -2.92 -1.14 3.95
C ILE A 99 -2.47 0.31 3.93
N VAL A 100 -3.38 1.23 4.21
CA VAL A 100 -3.04 2.64 4.43
C VAL A 100 -3.54 3.12 5.78
N ILE A 101 -2.70 3.93 6.43
CA ILE A 101 -2.98 4.50 7.75
C ILE A 101 -2.82 6.02 7.67
N PRO A 102 -3.86 6.81 8.02
CA PRO A 102 -3.75 8.26 8.05
C PRO A 102 -2.71 8.68 9.10
N ARG A 103 -1.85 9.65 8.77
CA ARG A 103 -0.83 10.11 9.73
C ARG A 103 -1.42 10.77 10.97
N ASP A 104 -2.58 11.39 10.85
CA ASP A 104 -3.26 12.03 11.97
C ASP A 104 -3.98 11.03 12.91
N LEU A 105 -4.08 9.76 12.51
CA LEU A 105 -4.80 8.67 13.20
C LEU A 105 -6.28 8.99 13.51
N LYS A 106 -6.86 9.96 12.82
CA LYS A 106 -8.22 10.46 13.05
C LYS A 106 -9.07 10.43 11.78
N THR A 107 -8.45 10.66 10.62
CA THR A 107 -9.18 10.72 9.36
C THR A 107 -9.68 9.34 8.97
N GLU A 108 -11.00 9.18 8.87
CA GLU A 108 -11.58 8.01 8.22
C GLU A 108 -11.35 8.12 6.72
N LEU A 109 -10.68 7.11 6.15
CA LEU A 109 -10.39 7.05 4.72
C LEU A 109 -10.73 5.69 4.16
N LYS A 110 -10.86 5.64 2.84
CA LYS A 110 -11.02 4.42 2.05
C LYS A 110 -9.80 4.23 1.16
N LEU A 111 -9.45 2.97 0.95
CA LEU A 111 -8.45 2.54 -0.02
C LEU A 111 -9.15 1.66 -1.04
N GLU A 112 -9.01 1.99 -2.31
CA GLU A 112 -9.69 1.30 -3.40
C GLU A 112 -8.69 0.93 -4.49
N LEU A 113 -8.82 -0.27 -5.04
CA LEU A 113 -8.16 -0.65 -6.29
C LEU A 113 -8.98 -0.07 -7.45
N VAL A 114 -8.42 0.91 -8.15
CA VAL A 114 -9.05 1.52 -9.33
C VAL A 114 -8.90 0.62 -10.55
N GLY A 115 -7.78 -0.09 -10.64
CA GLY A 115 -7.52 -1.06 -11.71
C GLY A 115 -6.08 -1.52 -11.72
N ILE A 116 -5.81 -2.50 -12.58
CA ILE A 116 -4.46 -2.98 -12.88
C ILE A 116 -4.12 -2.57 -14.32
N ILE A 117 -2.98 -1.93 -14.49
CA ILE A 117 -2.52 -1.38 -15.77
C ILE A 117 -1.10 -1.87 -16.08
N SER A 118 -0.66 -1.65 -17.32
CA SER A 118 0.75 -1.73 -17.70
C SER A 118 1.43 -0.38 -17.51
N GLU A 119 2.74 -0.38 -17.27
CA GLU A 119 3.60 0.82 -17.21
C GLU A 119 3.46 1.78 -18.39
N ASN A 120 3.06 1.28 -19.56
CA ASN A 120 2.89 2.10 -20.77
C ASN A 120 1.51 2.76 -20.89
N SER A 121 0.71 2.79 -19.82
CA SER A 121 -0.63 3.36 -19.86
C SER A 121 -0.59 4.89 -19.95
N GLU A 122 -0.93 5.43 -21.12
CA GLU A 122 -0.97 6.88 -21.38
C GLU A 122 -1.85 7.65 -20.39
N ARG A 123 -2.96 7.04 -19.95
CA ARG A 123 -3.89 7.61 -18.96
C ARG A 123 -3.23 7.90 -17.60
N TYR A 124 -2.20 7.13 -17.24
CA TYR A 124 -1.57 7.15 -15.91
C TYR A 124 -0.08 7.49 -15.96
N LYS A 125 0.39 8.08 -17.07
CA LYS A 125 1.82 8.39 -17.28
C LYS A 125 2.45 9.31 -16.22
N ASN A 126 1.63 10.14 -15.56
CA ASN A 126 2.07 11.06 -14.52
C ASN A 126 1.75 10.55 -13.10
N LEU A 127 1.25 9.33 -12.97
CA LEU A 127 0.90 8.75 -11.67
C LEU A 127 2.18 8.41 -10.91
N PRO A 128 2.35 8.87 -9.65
CA PRO A 128 3.47 8.43 -8.81
C PRO A 128 3.49 6.91 -8.68
N LEU A 129 4.65 6.28 -8.89
CA LEU A 129 4.82 4.82 -8.93
C LEU A 129 5.84 4.36 -7.88
N TYR A 130 5.48 3.31 -7.14
CA TYR A 130 6.27 2.72 -6.06
C TYR A 130 6.38 1.20 -6.16
#